data_AF-A0A519ZZG5-F1
#
_entry.id   AF-A0A519ZZG5-F1
#
_cell.length_a   1.000
_cell.length_b   1.000
_cell.length_c   1.000
_cell.angle_alpha   90.00
_cell.angle_beta   90.00
_cell.angle_gamma   90.00
#
_symmetry.space_group_name_H-M   'P 1'
#
loop_
_entity.id
_entity.type
_entity.pdbx_description
1 polymer ?
#
loop_
_entity_poly.entity_id
_entity_poly.type
_entity_poly.pdbx_seq_one_letter_code
_entity_poly.pdbx_strand_id
1 'polypeptide(L)'
;MWKSWETKVRKLSQSKPVFVIAGAIYSDQLLKEGHTVVKPDYCYKIIVDPPTGKIVYCLLFPNDNSGKVEELSLTQLKAKLPYPLVP
;
A
#
# COMPACT_ATOMS: atom_id res chain seq x y z
N MET A 1 -3.61 11.67 -2.73
CA MET A 1 -2.34 11.01 -3.12
C MET A 1 -2.50 9.65 -3.79
N TRP A 2 -3.26 8.71 -3.22
CA TRP A 2 -3.42 7.34 -3.74
C TRP A 2 -3.66 7.25 -5.26
N LYS A 3 -4.66 8.00 -5.77
CA LYS A 3 -5.01 8.06 -7.20
C LYS A 3 -3.85 8.51 -8.09
N SER A 4 -3.00 9.44 -7.64
CA SER A 4 -1.84 9.92 -8.41
C SER A 4 -0.83 8.79 -8.63
N TRP A 5 -0.57 8.00 -7.59
CA TRP A 5 0.28 6.82 -7.69
C TRP A 5 -0.32 5.72 -8.56
N GLU A 6 -1.64 5.54 -8.53
CA GLU A 6 -2.31 4.62 -9.47
C GLU A 6 -2.13 5.06 -10.92
N THR A 7 -2.26 6.35 -11.22
CA THR A 7 -2.00 6.88 -12.56
C THR A 7 -0.53 6.68 -12.96
N LYS A 8 0.42 6.94 -12.04
CA LYS A 8 1.85 6.72 -12.30
C LYS A 8 2.17 5.25 -12.59
N VAL A 9 1.68 4.33 -11.77
CA VAL A 9 1.87 2.88 -11.96
C VAL A 9 1.19 2.39 -13.24
N ARG A 10 0.01 2.91 -13.58
CA ARG A 10 -0.69 2.58 -14.84
C ARG A 10 0.09 3.04 -16.07
N LYS A 11 0.76 4.19 -16.02
CA LYS A 11 1.67 4.63 -17.09
C LYS A 11 2.88 3.69 -17.21
N LEU A 12 3.48 3.32 -16.08
CA LEU A 12 4.59 2.36 -16.04
C LEU A 12 4.19 1.01 -16.67
N SER A 13 2.98 0.53 -16.36
CA SER A 13 2.46 -0.75 -16.86
C SER A 13 2.28 -0.80 -18.39
N GLN A 14 2.21 0.36 -19.07
CA GLN A 14 2.14 0.39 -20.54
C GLN A 14 3.49 0.09 -21.20
N SER A 15 4.59 0.28 -20.47
CA SER A 15 5.96 0.04 -20.97
C SER A 15 6.56 -1.30 -20.54
N LYS A 16 6.13 -1.84 -19.40
CA LYS A 16 6.64 -3.11 -18.86
C LYS A 16 5.63 -3.78 -17.94
N PRO A 17 5.71 -5.12 -17.76
CA PRO A 17 4.92 -5.81 -16.76
C PRO A 17 5.16 -5.27 -15.35
N VAL A 18 4.11 -5.19 -14.56
CA VAL A 18 4.15 -4.79 -13.14
C VAL A 18 3.24 -5.69 -12.34
N PHE A 19 3.73 -6.18 -11.20
CA PHE A 19 2.94 -6.90 -10.22
C PHE A 19 2.69 -5.97 -9.03
N VAL A 20 1.43 -5.88 -8.61
CA VAL A 20 1.00 -4.92 -7.58
C VAL A 20 0.40 -5.69 -6.41
N ILE A 21 0.97 -5.47 -5.23
CA ILE A 21 0.42 -5.93 -3.96
C ILE A 21 -0.08 -4.70 -3.21
N ALA A 22 -1.35 -4.67 -2.82
CA ALA A 22 -1.91 -3.57 -2.05
C ALA A 22 -2.73 -4.11 -0.88
N GLY A 23 -2.80 -3.34 0.21
CA GLY A 23 -3.54 -3.72 1.39
C GLY A 23 -3.68 -2.57 2.36
N ALA A 24 -4.21 -2.88 3.54
CA ALA A 24 -4.52 -1.92 4.58
C ALA A 24 -3.98 -2.40 5.94
N ILE A 25 -3.58 -1.46 6.78
CA ILE A 25 -3.19 -1.68 8.17
C ILE A 25 -4.30 -1.09 9.03
N TYR A 26 -4.84 -1.91 9.92
CA TYR A 26 -6.01 -1.58 10.72
C TYR A 26 -5.65 -1.49 12.20
N SER A 27 -6.27 -0.54 12.87
CA SER A 27 -6.58 -0.56 14.29
C SER A 27 -8.03 -1.03 14.48
N ASP A 28 -8.52 -1.00 15.71
CA ASP A 28 -9.91 -1.39 16.03
C ASP A 28 -10.93 -0.26 15.79
N GLN A 29 -10.55 0.80 15.06
CA GLN A 29 -11.44 1.93 14.82
C GLN A 29 -12.54 1.59 13.80
N LEU A 30 -13.80 1.58 14.24
CA LEU A 30 -14.94 1.48 13.34
C LEU A 30 -15.08 2.73 12.46
N LEU A 31 -15.50 2.53 11.21
CA LEU A 31 -15.79 3.62 10.28
C LEU A 31 -16.91 4.53 10.79
N LYS A 32 -17.90 3.93 11.45
CA LYS A 32 -19.01 4.61 12.13
C LYS A 32 -19.51 3.75 13.28
N GLU A 33 -19.89 4.38 14.38
CA GLU A 33 -20.43 3.68 15.56
C GLU A 33 -21.67 2.86 15.20
N GLY A 34 -21.74 1.62 15.69
CA GLY A 34 -22.81 0.66 15.39
C GLY A 34 -22.68 -0.08 14.04
N HIS A 35 -21.61 0.13 13.29
CA HIS A 35 -21.32 -0.59 12.05
C HIS A 35 -20.18 -1.62 12.24
N THR A 36 -20.06 -2.58 11.32
CA THR A 36 -19.05 -3.64 11.37
C THR A 36 -17.79 -3.33 10.54
N VAL A 37 -17.81 -2.27 9.73
CA VAL A 37 -16.68 -1.91 8.87
C VAL A 37 -15.64 -1.16 9.68
N VAL A 38 -14.42 -1.70 9.71
CA VAL A 38 -13.25 -1.07 10.35
C VAL A 38 -12.57 -0.12 9.38
N LYS A 39 -12.19 1.06 9.85
CA LYS A 39 -11.43 2.05 9.10
C LYS A 39 -9.93 1.70 9.17
N PRO A 40 -9.21 1.58 8.04
CA PRO A 40 -7.76 1.47 8.05
C PRO A 40 -7.10 2.71 8.66
N ASP A 41 -5.98 2.54 9.36
CA ASP A 41 -5.08 3.65 9.71
C ASP A 41 -4.16 3.99 8.55
N TYR A 42 -3.74 2.97 7.79
CA TYR A 42 -2.88 3.11 6.64
C TYR A 42 -3.31 2.20 5.49
N CYS A 43 -2.98 2.60 4.27
CA CYS A 43 -2.97 1.74 3.10
C CYS A 43 -1.53 1.60 2.60
N TYR A 44 -1.16 0.44 2.07
CA TYR A 44 0.15 0.23 1.46
C TYR A 44 0.03 -0.27 0.02
N LYS A 45 1.08 -0.04 -0.76
CA LYS A 45 1.21 -0.52 -2.13
C LYS A 45 2.65 -0.87 -2.45
N ILE A 46 2.89 -2.10 -2.89
CA ILE A 46 4.18 -2.61 -3.32
C ILE A 46 4.09 -2.88 -4.81
N ILE A 47 5.02 -2.31 -5.56
CA ILE A 47 5.14 -2.48 -7.01
C ILE A 47 6.39 -3.31 -7.25
N VAL A 48 6.23 -4.46 -7.90
CA VAL A 48 7.29 -5.40 -8.20
C VAL A 48 7.45 -5.50 -9.70
N ASP A 49 8.70 -5.53 -10.14
CA ASP A 49 9.10 -5.90 -11.49
C ASP A 49 9.06 -7.45 -11.59
N PRO A 50 8.05 -8.04 -12.26
CA PRO A 50 7.83 -9.49 -12.19
C PRO A 50 8.99 -10.32 -12.75
N PRO A 51 9.62 -9.95 -13.89
CA PRO A 51 10.78 -10.68 -14.42
C PRO A 51 11.96 -10.80 -13.44
N THR A 52 12.18 -9.79 -12.62
CA THR A 52 13.36 -9.73 -11.74
C THR A 52 13.06 -9.93 -10.26
N GLY A 53 11.78 -9.90 -9.88
CA GLY A 53 11.34 -9.88 -8.49
C GLY A 53 11.73 -8.60 -7.73
N LYS A 54 12.31 -7.59 -8.39
CA LYS A 54 12.77 -6.37 -7.73
C LYS A 54 11.60 -5.49 -7.32
N ILE A 55 11.64 -4.99 -6.10
CA ILE A 55 10.71 -3.97 -5.63
C ILE A 55 11.07 -2.65 -6.30
N VAL A 56 10.13 -2.11 -7.07
CA VAL A 56 10.23 -0.81 -7.73
C VAL A 56 9.79 0.29 -6.78
N TYR A 57 8.70 0.06 -6.04
CA TYR A 57 8.18 0.97 -5.02
C TYR A 57 7.57 0.18 -3.87
N CYS A 58 7.72 0.68 -2.65
CA CYS A 58 7.02 0.17 -1.47
C CYS A 58 6.52 1.38 -0.67
N LEU A 59 5.22 1.62 -0.76
CA LEU A 59 4.59 2.89 -0.38
C LEU A 59 3.61 2.66 0.76
N LEU A 60 3.62 3.57 1.73
CA LEU A 60 2.67 3.65 2.84
C LEU A 60 1.92 4.99 2.78
N PHE A 61 0.62 4.93 2.96
CA PHE A 61 -0.28 6.07 2.89
C PHE A 61 -1.07 6.13 4.20
N PRO A 62 -0.91 7.17 5.03
CA PRO A 62 -1.83 7.44 6.12
C PRO A 62 -3.25 7.63 5.58
N ASN A 63 -4.24 7.00 6.20
CA ASN A 63 -5.65 7.14 5.83
C ASN A 63 -6.27 8.37 6.50
N ASP A 64 -5.66 9.52 6.22
CA ASP A 64 -6.02 10.84 6.72
C ASP A 64 -6.01 11.88 5.60
N ASN A 65 -6.30 13.14 5.96
CA ASN A 65 -6.33 14.26 5.02
C ASN A 65 -4.96 14.91 4.79
N SER A 66 -3.86 14.32 5.29
CA SER A 66 -2.52 14.91 5.16
C SER A 66 -2.00 14.92 3.74
N GLY A 67 -2.53 14.03 2.89
CA GLY A 67 -2.01 13.85 1.53
C GLY A 67 -0.54 13.44 1.52
N LYS A 68 -0.05 12.76 2.56
CA LYS A 68 1.31 12.25 2.64
C LYS A 68 1.44 10.88 1.98
N VAL A 69 2.65 10.54 1.60
CA VAL A 69 3.07 9.21 1.18
C VAL A 69 4.48 9.00 1.70
N GLU A 70 4.73 7.84 2.29
CA GLU A 70 6.04 7.41 2.73
C GLU A 70 6.52 6.29 1.82
N GLU A 71 7.77 6.38 1.36
CA GLU A 71 8.43 5.28 0.69
C GLU A 71 9.30 4.53 1.70
N LEU A 72 9.06 3.22 1.84
CA LEU A 72 9.67 2.36 2.85
C LEU A 72 10.43 1.22 2.17
N SER A 73 11.43 0.66 2.85
CA SER A 73 11.89 -0.69 2.53
C SER A 73 10.83 -1.73 2.85
N LEU A 74 10.92 -2.91 2.22
CA LEU A 74 10.03 -4.03 2.52
C LEU A 74 10.11 -4.45 4.00
N THR A 75 11.32 -4.44 4.57
CA THR A 75 11.54 -4.78 5.98
C THR A 75 10.82 -3.81 6.92
N GLN A 76 10.89 -2.50 6.64
CA GLN A 76 10.16 -1.49 7.42
C GLN A 76 8.65 -1.65 7.30
N LEU A 77 8.14 -1.97 6.10
CA LEU A 77 6.71 -2.23 5.94
C LEU A 77 6.28 -3.51 6.69
N LYS A 78 7.04 -4.60 6.58
CA LYS A 78 6.78 -5.86 7.29
C LYS A 78 6.74 -5.66 8.80
N ALA A 79 7.63 -4.84 9.37
CA ALA A 79 7.64 -4.52 10.79
C ALA A 79 6.38 -3.76 11.27
N LYS A 80 5.65 -3.11 10.36
CA LYS A 80 4.39 -2.41 10.66
C LYS A 80 3.15 -3.29 10.49
N LEU A 81 3.27 -4.45 9.85
CA LEU A 81 2.14 -5.32 9.58
C LEU A 81 1.91 -6.27 10.76
N PRO A 82 0.67 -6.43 11.24
CA PRO A 82 0.35 -7.40 12.29
C PRO A 82 0.30 -8.85 11.77
N TYR A 83 0.60 -9.07 10.49
CA TYR A 83 0.54 -10.36 9.81
C TYR A 83 1.72 -10.49 8.83
N PRO A 84 2.12 -11.73 8.48
CA PRO A 84 3.12 -11.94 7.45
C PRO A 84 2.59 -11.44 6.10
N LEU A 85 3.34 -10.53 5.48
CA LEU A 85 3.13 -10.22 4.07
C LEU A 85 3.41 -11.49 3.25
N VAL A 86 2.56 -11.78 2.26
CA VAL A 86 2.63 -12.94 1.35
C VAL A 86 4.09 -13.40 1.08
N PRO A 87 4.37 -14.72 1.15
CA PRO A 87 5.73 -15.27 1.05
C PRO A 87 6.49 -14.81 -0.21
#